data_AF-A0A938JHU2-F1
#
_entry.id   AF-A0A938JHU2-F1
#
_cell.length_a   1.000
_cell.length_b   1.000
_cell.length_c   1.000
_cell.angle_alpha   90.00
_cell.angle_beta   90.00
_cell.angle_gamma   90.00
#
_symmetry.space_group_name_H-M   'P 1'
#
loop_
_entity.id
_entity.type
_entity.pdbx_description
1 polymer ?
#
loop_
_entity_poly.entity_id
_entity_poly.type
_entity_poly.pdbx_seq_one_letter_code
_entity_poly.pdbx_strand_id
1 'polypeptide(L)'
;MSVSQRLGKKLSALALILLAIALSGCSTSSDTSGASAESSDSPVGYRYWGYSQSSEDGRTWITAMEGPATTDPQDGTVEGWNYTLSAEGVVDPQPPALAPDFQTLCGATAEKDGAKRIGYVIEFGNSAIHPEGDIAPTALQGCASVPVDASGIDVLNAVTEVRAGEGGFICGLAGFPSKDCGADPIPVPESMRE
;
A
#
# COMPACT_ATOMS: atom_id res chain seq x y z
N MET A 1 5.38 41.32 -52.61
CA MET A 1 5.59 42.49 -51.73
C MET A 1 6.60 42.10 -50.66
N SER A 2 7.62 42.92 -50.50
CA SER A 2 8.85 42.68 -49.75
C SER A 2 8.73 43.16 -48.28
N VAL A 3 9.80 42.87 -47.52
CA VAL A 3 10.30 43.52 -46.29
C VAL A 3 9.86 42.88 -44.96
N SER A 4 10.66 42.67 -43.92
CA SER A 4 12.11 42.50 -43.65
C SER A 4 12.29 42.52 -42.11
N GLN A 5 13.05 41.57 -41.56
CA GLN A 5 13.96 41.66 -40.40
C GLN A 5 13.49 42.10 -38.99
N ARG A 6 13.93 41.37 -37.94
CA ARG A 6 15.20 41.50 -37.16
C ARG A 6 15.27 40.34 -36.15
N LEU A 7 16.29 39.47 -36.13
CA LEU A 7 17.68 39.61 -35.68
C LEU A 7 17.84 39.68 -34.14
N GLY A 8 18.40 38.61 -33.56
CA GLY A 8 18.73 38.50 -32.13
C GLY A 8 19.65 37.32 -31.80
N LYS A 9 20.86 37.33 -32.39
CA LYS A 9 22.02 36.47 -32.10
C LYS A 9 22.40 36.52 -30.61
N LYS A 10 22.82 35.41 -30.00
CA LYS A 10 24.11 35.28 -29.27
C LYS A 10 24.58 33.82 -29.22
N LEU A 11 25.66 33.56 -29.97
CA LEU A 11 26.56 32.42 -29.82
C LEU A 11 27.49 32.65 -28.63
N SER A 12 27.83 31.61 -27.88
CA SER A 12 29.03 31.53 -27.02
C SER A 12 29.55 30.10 -27.14
N ALA A 13 30.51 29.86 -28.04
CA ALA A 13 31.96 30.03 -27.87
C ALA A 13 32.60 28.81 -27.22
N LEU A 14 33.26 28.01 -28.07
CA LEU A 14 34.17 26.92 -27.74
C LEU A 14 35.29 27.39 -26.80
N ALA A 15 35.67 26.51 -25.87
CA ALA A 15 37.01 26.52 -25.29
C ALA A 15 37.59 25.10 -25.36
N LEU A 16 38.40 24.86 -26.40
CA LEU A 16 39.35 23.76 -26.49
C LEU A 16 40.58 24.15 -25.67
N ILE A 17 40.94 23.36 -24.65
CA ILE A 17 42.25 23.40 -24.02
C ILE A 17 42.81 21.97 -24.03
N LEU A 18 43.76 21.74 -24.93
CA LEU A 18 44.69 20.63 -24.92
C LEU A 18 45.89 21.00 -24.05
N LEU A 19 46.18 20.23 -23.02
CA LEU A 19 47.50 20.22 -22.38
C LEU A 19 47.89 18.79 -22.04
N ALA A 20 48.89 18.27 -22.75
CA ALA A 20 49.53 17.00 -22.49
C ALA A 20 50.83 17.24 -21.71
N ILE A 21 51.01 16.58 -20.56
CA ILE A 21 52.34 16.34 -19.95
C ILE A 21 52.36 14.93 -19.37
N ALA A 22 53.46 14.22 -19.63
CA ALA A 22 53.70 12.82 -19.40
C ALA A 22 54.23 12.46 -17.98
N LEU A 23 54.23 11.15 -17.74
CA LEU A 23 54.55 10.32 -16.57
C LEU A 23 55.67 10.80 -15.61
N SER A 24 55.40 10.63 -14.30
CA SER A 24 56.36 10.07 -13.33
C SER A 24 55.61 9.52 -12.12
N GLY A 25 55.91 8.28 -11.75
CA GLY A 25 55.22 7.52 -10.71
C GLY A 25 55.64 7.84 -9.29
N CYS A 26 54.84 7.36 -8.34
CA CYS A 26 55.30 6.81 -7.08
C CYS A 26 54.15 5.96 -6.51
N SER A 27 54.30 4.64 -6.54
CA SER A 27 53.42 3.73 -5.82
C SER A 27 53.67 3.92 -4.32
N THR A 28 52.70 4.49 -3.61
CA THR A 28 52.65 4.46 -2.15
C THR A 28 51.30 3.91 -1.73
N SER A 29 51.30 2.62 -1.41
CA SER A 29 50.22 1.95 -0.71
C SER A 29 49.97 2.69 0.60
N SER A 30 48.82 3.34 0.72
CA SER A 30 48.32 3.82 2.01
C SER A 30 47.04 3.04 2.29
N ASP A 31 47.20 1.99 3.10
CA ASP A 31 46.10 1.30 3.78
C ASP A 31 45.33 2.34 4.58
N THR A 32 44.28 2.88 3.98
CA THR A 32 43.24 3.58 4.72
C THR A 32 42.15 2.54 4.91
N SER A 33 42.22 1.83 6.03
CA SER A 33 41.07 1.18 6.65
C SER A 33 40.07 2.28 7.02
N GLY A 34 39.38 2.81 6.02
CA GLY A 34 38.19 3.60 6.22
C GLY A 34 37.14 2.63 6.73
N ALA A 35 36.98 2.58 8.05
CA ALA A 35 35.76 2.09 8.64
C ALA A 35 34.62 2.92 8.04
N SER A 36 33.94 2.34 7.05
CA SER A 36 32.58 2.72 6.71
C SER A 36 31.79 2.55 8.00
N ALA A 37 31.55 3.67 8.69
CA ALA A 37 30.41 3.76 9.57
C ALA A 37 29.21 3.56 8.65
N GLU A 38 28.79 2.30 8.51
CA GLU A 38 27.48 1.97 7.97
C GLU A 38 26.51 2.72 8.88
N SER A 39 25.91 3.79 8.37
CA SER A 39 24.67 4.27 8.92
C SER A 39 23.71 3.10 8.80
N SER A 40 23.51 2.35 9.89
CA SER A 40 22.46 1.36 9.99
C SER A 40 21.14 2.11 10.06
N ASP A 41 20.74 2.75 8.97
CA ASP A 41 19.41 3.30 8.86
C ASP A 41 18.47 2.08 8.81
N SER A 42 17.63 1.96 9.84
CA SER A 42 16.68 0.86 9.88
C SER A 42 15.72 1.00 8.72
N PRO A 43 15.37 -0.08 8.01
CA PRO A 43 14.39 0.01 6.93
C PRO A 43 13.10 0.59 7.48
N VAL A 44 12.46 1.45 6.69
CA VAL A 44 11.18 2.06 6.99
C VAL A 44 10.11 1.55 6.05
N GLY A 45 8.87 1.53 6.52
CA GLY A 45 7.71 1.10 5.75
C GLY A 45 6.46 1.92 6.08
N TYR A 46 5.42 1.72 5.29
CA TYR A 46 4.13 2.38 5.46
C TYR A 46 3.10 1.37 5.91
N ARG A 47 2.37 1.71 6.97
CA ARG A 47 1.24 0.93 7.46
C ARG A 47 -0.06 1.51 6.95
N TYR A 48 -0.97 0.67 6.48
CA TYR A 48 -2.21 1.10 5.84
C TYR A 48 -3.23 -0.04 5.78
N TRP A 49 -4.48 0.29 5.42
CA TRP A 49 -5.51 -0.69 5.13
C TRP A 49 -5.33 -1.25 3.71
N GLY A 50 -4.78 -2.46 3.62
CA GLY A 50 -4.74 -3.23 2.38
C GLY A 50 -6.11 -3.76 2.01
N TYR A 51 -6.37 -3.88 0.71
CA TYR A 51 -7.62 -4.39 0.14
C TYR A 51 -7.34 -5.59 -0.75
N SER A 52 -8.17 -6.63 -0.66
CA SER A 52 -8.02 -7.87 -1.41
C SER A 52 -9.39 -8.46 -1.74
N GLN A 53 -9.48 -9.11 -2.88
CA GLN A 53 -10.70 -9.78 -3.33
C GLN A 53 -10.44 -11.29 -3.39
N SER A 54 -11.47 -12.10 -3.16
CA SER A 54 -11.36 -13.54 -3.38
C SER A 54 -11.05 -13.84 -4.85
N SER A 55 -10.19 -14.83 -5.09
CA SER A 55 -9.99 -15.44 -6.40
C SER A 55 -11.28 -16.01 -6.98
N GLU A 56 -11.30 -16.29 -8.28
CA GLU A 56 -12.47 -16.89 -8.96
C GLU A 56 -12.93 -18.21 -8.33
N ASP A 57 -12.00 -19.01 -7.80
CA ASP A 57 -12.31 -20.26 -7.08
C ASP A 57 -12.69 -20.05 -5.61
N GLY A 58 -12.68 -18.80 -5.14
CA GLY A 58 -13.11 -18.37 -3.81
C GLY A 58 -12.18 -18.78 -2.67
N ARG A 59 -10.94 -19.20 -2.93
CA ARG A 59 -10.07 -19.84 -1.92
C ARG A 59 -8.81 -19.04 -1.56
N THR A 60 -8.42 -18.10 -2.40
CA THR A 60 -7.20 -17.32 -2.20
C THR A 60 -7.47 -15.83 -2.34
N TRP A 61 -6.63 -15.01 -1.73
CA TRP A 61 -6.71 -13.57 -1.85
C TRP A 61 -5.95 -13.08 -3.09
N ILE A 62 -6.56 -12.16 -3.80
CA ILE A 62 -5.93 -11.35 -4.85
C ILE A 62 -5.86 -9.93 -4.32
N THR A 63 -4.67 -9.42 -4.06
CA THR A 63 -4.48 -8.03 -3.63
C THR A 63 -4.98 -7.09 -4.72
N ALA A 64 -5.86 -6.17 -4.35
CA ALA A 64 -6.44 -5.22 -5.29
C ALA A 64 -5.43 -4.13 -5.67
N MET A 65 -5.37 -3.80 -6.96
CA MET A 65 -4.52 -2.71 -7.48
C MET A 65 -5.24 -1.35 -7.48
N GLU A 66 -6.55 -1.38 -7.27
CA GLU A 66 -7.39 -0.19 -7.14
C GLU A 66 -8.11 -0.19 -5.80
N GLY A 67 -8.60 0.97 -5.39
CA GLY A 67 -9.32 1.11 -4.12
C GLY A 67 -10.73 0.47 -4.17
N PRO A 68 -11.31 0.13 -3.02
CA PRO A 68 -12.62 -0.52 -2.95
C PRO A 68 -13.78 0.34 -3.51
N ALA A 69 -13.56 1.64 -3.69
CA ALA A 69 -14.54 2.54 -4.29
C ALA A 69 -14.68 2.39 -5.82
N THR A 70 -13.75 1.72 -6.49
CA THR A 70 -13.77 1.53 -7.96
C THR A 70 -14.16 0.12 -8.39
N THR A 71 -14.28 -0.81 -7.44
CA THR A 71 -14.59 -2.21 -7.73
C THR A 71 -16.09 -2.50 -7.73
N ASP A 72 -16.51 -3.46 -8.56
CA ASP A 72 -17.89 -4.01 -8.58
C ASP A 72 -17.87 -5.52 -8.22
N PRO A 73 -17.87 -5.86 -6.93
CA PRO A 73 -17.82 -7.25 -6.49
C PRO A 73 -19.10 -8.00 -6.86
N GLN A 74 -18.97 -9.26 -7.27
CA GLN A 74 -20.12 -10.07 -7.70
C GLN A 74 -20.78 -10.78 -6.51
N ASP A 75 -22.08 -11.08 -6.60
CA ASP A 75 -22.72 -11.97 -5.60
C ASP A 75 -21.92 -13.28 -5.49
N GLY A 76 -21.65 -13.72 -4.26
CA GLY A 76 -20.82 -14.92 -4.05
C GLY A 76 -19.34 -14.69 -3.82
N THR A 77 -18.83 -13.45 -3.96
CA THR A 77 -17.42 -13.14 -3.68
C THR A 77 -17.19 -12.76 -2.22
N VAL A 78 -15.91 -12.72 -1.84
CA VAL A 78 -15.48 -12.23 -0.52
C VAL A 78 -14.52 -11.07 -0.70
N GLU A 79 -14.75 -10.01 0.07
CA GLU A 79 -13.90 -8.82 0.13
C GLU A 79 -13.12 -8.78 1.45
N GLY A 80 -11.84 -8.40 1.37
CA GLY A 80 -10.89 -8.51 2.47
C GLY A 80 -10.17 -7.20 2.74
N TRP A 81 -10.10 -6.80 4.01
CA TRP A 81 -9.30 -5.67 4.48
C TRP A 81 -8.35 -6.13 5.58
N ASN A 82 -7.07 -5.80 5.44
CA ASN A 82 -6.07 -6.08 6.47
C ASN A 82 -5.24 -4.83 6.76
N TYR A 83 -5.07 -4.48 8.03
CA TYR A 83 -4.10 -3.46 8.39
C TYR A 83 -2.69 -4.03 8.25
N THR A 84 -1.96 -3.58 7.23
CA THR A 84 -0.70 -4.19 6.81
C THR A 84 0.42 -3.17 6.81
N LEU A 85 1.66 -3.66 6.78
CA LEU A 85 2.87 -2.89 6.51
C LEU A 85 3.42 -3.30 5.15
N SER A 86 3.87 -2.33 4.36
CA SER A 86 4.75 -2.59 3.23
C SER A 86 6.04 -1.79 3.39
N ALA A 87 7.16 -2.42 3.05
CA ALA A 87 8.47 -1.81 2.98
C ALA A 87 9.18 -2.38 1.77
N GLU A 88 9.53 -1.53 0.82
CA GLU A 88 10.07 -1.95 -0.48
C GLU A 88 11.31 -2.85 -0.31
N GLY A 89 11.24 -4.07 -0.81
CA GLY A 89 12.33 -5.05 -0.73
C GLY A 89 12.60 -5.63 0.67
N VAL A 90 11.73 -5.35 1.65
CA VAL A 90 11.89 -5.82 3.04
C VAL A 90 10.64 -6.54 3.54
N VAL A 91 9.45 -5.98 3.31
CA VAL A 91 8.17 -6.57 3.77
C VAL A 91 7.12 -6.35 2.69
N ASP A 92 6.56 -7.46 2.19
CA ASP A 92 5.39 -7.41 1.34
C ASP A 92 4.10 -7.26 2.17
N PRO A 93 3.14 -6.43 1.71
CA PRO A 93 1.86 -6.31 2.40
C PRO A 93 1.09 -7.63 2.34
N GLN A 94 0.45 -7.98 3.45
CA GLN A 94 -0.27 -9.23 3.59
C GLN A 94 -1.78 -9.01 3.43
N PRO A 95 -2.49 -9.90 2.72
CA PRO A 95 -3.94 -9.95 2.76
C PRO A 95 -4.41 -10.44 4.14
N PRO A 96 -5.73 -10.52 4.41
CA PRO A 96 -6.23 -11.18 5.61
C PRO A 96 -5.68 -12.61 5.75
N ALA A 97 -5.32 -13.01 6.97
CA ALA A 97 -4.86 -14.33 7.31
C ALA A 97 -5.99 -15.37 7.22
N LEU A 98 -7.22 -14.99 7.61
CA LEU A 98 -8.41 -15.78 7.31
C LEU A 98 -8.61 -15.83 5.79
N ALA A 99 -8.65 -17.05 5.25
CA ALA A 99 -8.92 -17.29 3.83
C ALA A 99 -10.34 -16.81 3.46
N PRO A 100 -10.56 -16.39 2.21
CA PRO A 100 -11.92 -16.14 1.74
C PRO A 100 -12.69 -17.46 1.73
N ASP A 101 -13.91 -17.44 2.27
CA ASP A 101 -14.83 -18.58 2.25
C ASP A 101 -16.28 -18.09 2.25
N PHE A 102 -16.82 -17.85 1.06
CA PHE A 102 -18.18 -17.36 0.91
C PHE A 102 -19.22 -18.29 1.54
N GLN A 103 -19.03 -19.60 1.45
CA GLN A 103 -20.02 -20.54 1.96
C GLN A 103 -20.10 -20.48 3.49
N THR A 104 -18.95 -20.36 4.16
CA THR A 104 -18.89 -20.18 5.61
C THR A 104 -19.46 -18.83 6.03
N LEU A 105 -19.14 -17.76 5.29
CA LEU A 105 -19.53 -16.39 5.65
C LEU A 105 -21.01 -16.08 5.35
N CYS A 106 -21.51 -16.55 4.22
CA CYS A 106 -22.80 -16.15 3.65
C CYS A 106 -23.78 -17.31 3.40
N GLY A 107 -23.41 -18.58 3.63
CA GLY A 107 -24.26 -19.73 3.29
C GLY A 107 -25.61 -19.78 3.99
N ALA A 108 -25.77 -19.08 5.11
CA ALA A 108 -27.06 -18.92 5.82
C ALA A 108 -27.85 -17.67 5.38
N THR A 109 -27.25 -16.79 4.56
CA THR A 109 -27.88 -15.55 4.10
C THR A 109 -28.72 -15.83 2.86
N ALA A 110 -30.03 -15.62 3.00
CA ALA A 110 -30.97 -15.77 1.89
C ALA A 110 -30.73 -14.73 0.79
N GLU A 111 -30.91 -15.15 -0.45
CA GLU A 111 -30.97 -14.26 -1.62
C GLU A 111 -32.17 -13.33 -1.52
N LYS A 112 -31.99 -12.11 -2.04
CA LYS A 112 -33.02 -11.08 -2.07
C LYS A 112 -32.94 -10.33 -3.40
N ASP A 113 -34.09 -10.13 -4.03
CA ASP A 113 -34.18 -9.35 -5.26
C ASP A 113 -33.60 -7.94 -5.05
N GLY A 114 -32.78 -7.50 -6.00
CA GLY A 114 -32.12 -6.19 -5.95
C GLY A 114 -30.93 -6.09 -4.99
N ALA A 115 -30.51 -7.19 -4.37
CA ALA A 115 -29.32 -7.24 -3.53
C ALA A 115 -28.35 -8.36 -3.95
N LYS A 116 -27.07 -8.16 -3.65
CA LYS A 116 -26.01 -9.18 -3.68
C LYS A 116 -25.49 -9.43 -2.27
N ARG A 117 -24.99 -10.64 -2.04
CA ARG A 117 -24.34 -11.10 -0.82
C ARG A 117 -22.84 -11.11 -1.07
N ILE A 118 -22.13 -10.38 -0.23
CA ILE A 118 -20.69 -10.30 -0.27
C ILE A 118 -20.17 -10.76 1.09
N GLY A 119 -19.33 -11.79 1.10
CA GLY A 119 -18.59 -12.16 2.30
C GLY A 119 -17.60 -11.04 2.63
N TYR A 120 -17.34 -10.79 3.91
CA TYR A 120 -16.31 -9.84 4.31
C TYR A 120 -15.39 -10.42 5.37
N VAL A 121 -14.12 -10.01 5.32
CA VAL A 121 -13.11 -10.26 6.36
C VAL A 121 -12.35 -8.96 6.60
N ILE A 122 -12.29 -8.52 7.86
CA ILE A 122 -11.54 -7.33 8.29
C ILE A 122 -10.63 -7.74 9.44
N GLU A 123 -9.33 -7.64 9.20
CA GLU A 123 -8.29 -7.96 10.17
C GLU A 123 -7.44 -6.74 10.50
N PHE A 124 -7.11 -6.59 11.78
CA PHE A 124 -6.40 -5.43 12.27
C PHE A 124 -4.88 -5.60 12.26
N GLY A 125 -4.36 -6.56 11.48
CA GLY A 125 -2.92 -6.72 11.26
C GLY A 125 -2.12 -7.27 12.43
N ASN A 126 -0.81 -7.36 12.22
CA ASN A 126 0.15 -7.74 13.25
C ASN A 126 0.25 -6.64 14.32
N SER A 127 0.16 -7.00 15.60
CA SER A 127 0.28 -6.04 16.70
C SER A 127 1.60 -5.26 16.71
N ALA A 128 2.66 -5.79 16.10
CA ALA A 128 3.95 -5.12 15.99
C ALA A 128 3.92 -3.80 15.20
N ILE A 129 2.89 -3.57 14.37
CA ILE A 129 2.75 -2.36 13.54
C ILE A 129 1.65 -1.41 14.05
N HIS A 130 0.96 -1.77 15.14
CA HIS A 130 -0.11 -0.95 15.70
C HIS A 130 0.44 0.39 16.20
N PRO A 131 -0.28 1.51 16.01
CA PRO A 131 0.09 2.78 16.64
C PRO A 131 0.16 2.63 18.16
N GLU A 132 1.10 3.35 18.78
CA GLU A 132 1.26 3.33 20.22
C GLU A 132 -0.03 3.76 20.93
N GLY A 133 -0.49 2.94 21.87
CA GLY A 133 -1.70 3.21 22.66
C GLY A 133 -3.01 2.84 21.97
N ASP A 134 -3.00 2.46 20.69
CA ASP A 134 -4.18 1.91 20.03
C ASP A 134 -4.41 0.45 20.44
N ILE A 135 -5.67 0.08 20.60
CA ILE A 135 -6.09 -1.29 20.89
C ILE A 135 -6.97 -1.73 19.73
N ALA A 136 -6.49 -2.71 18.96
CA ALA A 136 -7.27 -3.27 17.87
C ALA A 136 -8.48 -4.07 18.38
N PRO A 137 -9.64 -3.97 17.71
CA PRO A 137 -10.74 -4.90 17.90
C PRO A 137 -10.37 -6.33 17.50
N THR A 138 -11.23 -7.28 17.85
CA THR A 138 -11.20 -8.62 17.22
C THR A 138 -11.55 -8.51 15.75
N ALA A 139 -10.98 -9.39 14.91
CA ALA A 139 -11.31 -9.47 13.50
C ALA A 139 -12.83 -9.53 13.27
N LEU A 140 -13.30 -8.82 12.25
CA LEU A 140 -14.71 -8.80 11.85
C LEU A 140 -14.89 -9.65 10.60
N GLN A 141 -15.92 -10.49 10.60
CA GLN A 141 -16.25 -11.30 9.43
C GLN A 141 -17.74 -11.62 9.40
N GLY A 142 -18.26 -11.83 8.19
CA GLY A 142 -19.64 -12.25 7.99
C GLY A 142 -20.12 -12.00 6.58
N CYS A 143 -21.42 -11.76 6.46
CA CYS A 143 -22.07 -11.51 5.17
C CYS A 143 -22.72 -10.13 5.14
N ALA A 144 -22.41 -9.35 4.11
CA ALA A 144 -23.12 -8.13 3.77
C ALA A 144 -24.16 -8.43 2.68
N SER A 145 -25.41 -7.99 2.87
CA SER A 145 -26.43 -7.97 1.81
C SER A 145 -26.62 -6.52 1.37
N VAL A 146 -26.08 -6.19 0.20
CA VAL A 146 -25.95 -4.82 -0.31
C VAL A 146 -26.65 -4.69 -1.67
N PRO A 147 -27.00 -3.47 -2.12
CA PRO A 147 -27.53 -3.26 -3.47
C PRO A 147 -26.68 -3.91 -4.56
N VAL A 148 -27.30 -4.36 -5.65
CA VAL A 148 -26.60 -5.04 -6.75
C VAL A 148 -25.48 -4.21 -7.39
N ASP A 149 -25.59 -2.89 -7.36
CA ASP A 149 -24.61 -1.92 -7.87
C ASP A 149 -23.61 -1.44 -6.80
N ALA A 150 -23.64 -2.02 -5.60
CA ALA A 150 -22.73 -1.66 -4.51
C ALA A 150 -21.27 -1.98 -4.85
N SER A 151 -20.39 -1.02 -4.62
CA SER A 151 -18.95 -1.18 -4.74
C SER A 151 -18.34 -1.86 -3.49
N GLY A 152 -17.03 -2.11 -3.51
CA GLY A 152 -16.32 -2.64 -2.34
C GLY A 152 -16.38 -1.69 -1.14
N ILE A 153 -16.36 -0.37 -1.35
CA ILE A 153 -16.45 0.59 -0.24
C ILE A 153 -17.87 0.63 0.34
N ASP A 154 -18.89 0.38 -0.47
CA ASP A 154 -20.27 0.27 0.00
C ASP A 154 -20.47 -0.97 0.87
N VAL A 155 -19.82 -2.09 0.50
CA VAL A 155 -19.75 -3.30 1.35
C VAL A 155 -19.11 -2.97 2.70
N LEU A 156 -17.97 -2.27 2.69
CA LEU A 156 -17.26 -1.92 3.92
C LEU A 156 -18.08 -0.99 4.83
N ASN A 157 -18.68 0.05 4.26
CA ASN A 157 -19.55 1.00 4.97
C ASN A 157 -20.80 0.33 5.56
N ALA A 158 -21.26 -0.79 4.97
CA ALA A 158 -22.41 -1.52 5.48
C ALA A 158 -22.09 -2.36 6.74
N VAL A 159 -20.82 -2.68 6.99
CA VAL A 159 -20.42 -3.66 8.03
C VAL A 159 -19.59 -3.06 9.16
N THR A 160 -18.98 -1.90 8.95
CA THR A 160 -18.20 -1.21 9.98
C THR A 160 -18.23 0.30 9.78
N GLU A 161 -17.97 1.04 10.86
CA GLU A 161 -17.63 2.46 10.76
C GLU A 161 -16.30 2.62 10.01
N VAL A 162 -16.28 3.54 9.03
CA VAL A 162 -15.12 3.88 8.21
C VAL A 162 -14.73 5.33 8.47
N ARG A 163 -13.46 5.54 8.87
CA ARG A 163 -12.84 6.86 8.90
C ARG A 163 -12.08 7.08 7.60
N ALA A 164 -12.65 7.87 6.71
CA ALA A 164 -12.01 8.24 5.45
C ALA A 164 -10.89 9.26 5.65
N GLY A 165 -9.87 9.16 4.80
CA GLY A 165 -8.80 10.13 4.62
C GLY A 165 -8.94 10.90 3.32
N GLU A 166 -7.97 11.77 3.04
CA GLU A 166 -7.88 12.43 1.74
C GLU A 166 -7.60 11.40 0.62
N GLY A 167 -7.91 11.75 -0.64
CA GLY A 167 -7.57 10.90 -1.79
C GLY A 167 -8.24 9.52 -1.84
N GLY A 168 -9.26 9.25 -1.02
CA GLY A 168 -9.92 7.95 -0.96
C GLY A 168 -9.24 6.93 -0.05
N PHE A 169 -8.26 7.35 0.76
CA PHE A 169 -7.66 6.49 1.78
C PHE A 169 -8.67 6.09 2.85
N ILE A 170 -8.54 4.86 3.35
CA ILE A 170 -9.21 4.42 4.59
C ILE A 170 -8.21 4.64 5.71
N CYS A 171 -8.49 5.57 6.62
CA CYS A 171 -7.63 5.82 7.77
C CYS A 171 -7.94 4.89 8.94
N GLY A 172 -9.19 4.44 9.09
CA GLY A 172 -9.56 3.58 10.19
C GLY A 172 -10.87 2.84 9.96
N LEU A 173 -10.96 1.65 10.56
CA LEU A 173 -12.12 0.77 10.58
C LEU A 173 -12.43 0.41 12.03
N ALA A 174 -13.71 0.45 12.42
CA ALA A 174 -14.15 0.11 13.79
C ALA A 174 -13.37 0.85 14.89
N GLY A 175 -12.99 2.11 14.62
CA GLY A 175 -12.22 2.95 15.53
C GLY A 175 -10.71 2.71 15.54
N PHE A 176 -10.17 1.80 14.71
CA PHE A 176 -8.75 1.48 14.63
C PHE A 176 -8.16 1.73 13.23
N PRO A 177 -6.94 2.30 13.11
CA PRO A 177 -6.31 3.15 14.10
C PRO A 177 -7.21 4.28 14.57
N SER A 178 -7.00 4.76 15.80
CA SER A 178 -7.79 5.86 16.36
C SER A 178 -7.45 7.20 15.69
N LYS A 179 -6.21 7.37 15.20
CA LYS A 179 -5.71 8.63 14.64
C LYS A 179 -4.91 8.46 13.35
N ASP A 180 -4.04 7.47 13.30
CA ASP A 180 -3.12 7.24 12.18
C ASP A 180 -3.86 7.09 10.84
N CYS A 181 -3.23 7.51 9.74
CA CYS A 181 -3.75 7.31 8.38
C CYS A 181 -2.63 6.90 7.40
N GLY A 182 -1.53 6.33 7.90
CA GLY A 182 -0.45 5.82 7.05
C GLY A 182 0.37 6.85 6.29
N ALA A 183 0.31 8.14 6.66
CA ALA A 183 1.04 9.21 5.96
C ALA A 183 2.54 9.22 6.30
N ASP A 184 2.90 8.84 7.53
CA ASP A 184 4.28 8.85 8.02
C ASP A 184 4.86 7.43 8.00
N PRO A 185 6.09 7.24 7.48
CA PRO A 185 6.74 5.94 7.53
C PRO A 185 7.15 5.58 8.97
N ILE A 186 7.12 4.29 9.29
CA ILE A 186 7.59 3.75 10.56
C ILE A 186 8.82 2.85 10.35
N PRO A 187 9.71 2.69 11.35
CA PRO A 187 10.70 1.63 11.31
C PRO A 187 10.02 0.27 11.15
N VAL A 188 10.50 -0.56 10.22
CA VAL A 188 10.02 -1.94 10.07
C VAL A 188 10.34 -2.70 11.37
N PRO A 189 9.36 -3.34 12.04
CA PRO A 189 9.64 -4.13 13.23
C PRO A 189 10.65 -5.25 12.94
N GLU A 190 11.59 -5.49 13.85
CA GLU A 190 12.60 -6.54 13.68
C GLU A 190 11.98 -7.92 13.45
N SER A 191 10.85 -8.21 14.10
CA SER A 191 10.10 -9.46 13.94
C SER A 191 9.50 -9.66 12.54
N MET A 192 9.58 -8.65 11.67
CA MET A 192 9.07 -8.67 10.30
C MET A 192 10.18 -8.54 9.26
N ARG A 193 11.44 -8.40 9.67
CA ARG A 193 12.59 -8.39 8.76
C ARG A 193 13.01 -9.85 8.55
N GLU A 194 13.06 -10.30 7.30
CA GLU A 194 13.54 -11.64 6.95
C GLU A 194 15.07 -11.78 7.14
#